data_AF-A0A258B512-F1
#
_entry.id   AF-A0A258B512-F1
#
_cell.length_a   1.000
_cell.length_b   1.000
_cell.length_c   1.000
_cell.angle_alpha   90.00
_cell.angle_beta   90.00
_cell.angle_gamma   90.00
#
_symmetry.space_group_name_H-M   'P 1'
#
loop_
_entity.id
_entity.type
_entity.pdbx_description
1 polymer ?
#
loop_
_entity_poly.entity_id
_entity_poly.type
_entity_poly.pdbx_seq_one_letter_code
_entity_poly.pdbx_strand_id
1 'polypeptide(L)'
;LFVYRNRLDQSEHIALVKHQPVPHQATLVRMHQLDIASDVLGGLGAAFRPNLIEAAMRALAEFDGPAVMVMLRDPDPKVLSSRFSVEDPIGLGARGLRDYGVGAQILLDLGVRDMVALSSSKPKPAALEGYGLSIIDWQNLA
;
A
#
# COMPACT_ATOMS: atom_id res chain seq x y z
N LEU A 1 11.64 7.53 -6.92
CA LEU A 1 11.52 6.19 -6.31
C LEU A 1 12.38 6.20 -5.06
N PHE A 2 11.84 5.70 -3.95
CA PHE A 2 12.53 5.56 -2.67
C PHE A 2 12.47 4.11 -2.20
N VAL A 3 13.52 3.65 -1.52
CA VAL A 3 13.57 2.35 -0.86
C VAL A 3 13.69 2.58 0.64
N TYR A 4 12.77 2.00 1.39
CA TYR A 4 12.73 2.08 2.85
C TYR A 4 13.05 0.73 3.44
N ARG A 5 14.07 0.67 4.31
CA ARG A 5 14.42 -0.55 5.03
C ARG A 5 13.88 -0.51 6.44
N ASN A 6 13.05 -1.49 6.78
CA ASN A 6 12.58 -1.69 8.14
C ASN A 6 13.74 -2.18 9.03
N ARG A 7 13.99 -1.48 10.14
CA ARG A 7 15.11 -1.79 11.03
C ARG A 7 14.92 -3.06 11.86
N LEU A 8 13.67 -3.51 12.04
CA LEU A 8 13.34 -4.64 12.92
C LEU A 8 13.50 -5.98 12.20
N ASP A 9 13.02 -6.08 10.96
CA ASP A 9 13.00 -7.32 10.17
C ASP A 9 13.86 -7.25 8.91
N GLN A 10 14.51 -6.11 8.64
CA GLN A 10 15.36 -5.87 7.47
C GLN A 10 14.62 -5.95 6.12
N SER A 11 13.28 -5.99 6.12
CA SER A 11 12.51 -5.95 4.89
C SER A 11 12.62 -4.59 4.21
N GLU A 12 12.58 -4.60 2.88
CA GLU A 12 12.61 -3.40 2.05
C GLU A 12 11.23 -3.16 1.43
N HIS A 13 10.78 -1.91 1.52
CA HIS A 13 9.54 -1.40 0.95
C HIS A 13 9.87 -0.33 -0.09
N ILE A 14 8.99 -0.16 -1.08
CA ILE A 14 9.21 0.78 -2.18
C ILE A 14 8.16 1.89 -2.09
N ALA A 15 8.58 3.14 -2.29
CA ALA A 15 7.67 4.25 -2.52
C ALA A 15 7.91 4.89 -3.88
N LEU A 16 6.84 5.00 -4.66
CA LEU A 16 6.79 5.72 -5.93
C LEU A 16 6.13 7.07 -5.68
N VAL A 17 6.76 8.15 -6.11
CA VAL A 17 6.36 9.52 -5.80
C VAL A 17 6.26 10.31 -7.09
N LYS A 18 5.09 10.89 -7.34
CA LYS A 18 4.83 11.88 -8.38
C LYS A 18 4.65 13.23 -7.71
N HIS A 19 5.60 14.13 -7.95
CA HIS A 19 5.76 15.41 -7.25
C HIS A 19 5.96 15.25 -5.73
N GLN A 20 6.69 16.16 -5.12
CA GLN A 20 6.93 16.10 -3.69
C GLN A 20 5.64 16.45 -2.92
N PRO A 21 5.19 15.64 -1.95
CA PRO A 21 4.13 16.03 -1.04
C PRO A 21 4.48 17.30 -0.29
N VAL A 22 3.52 18.22 -0.18
CA VAL A 22 3.68 19.46 0.58
C VAL A 22 2.65 19.50 1.71
N PRO A 23 3.00 20.11 2.86
CA PRO A 23 2.03 20.32 3.94
C PRO A 23 0.80 21.09 3.43
N HIS A 24 -0.39 20.72 3.91
CA HIS A 24 -1.69 21.34 3.59
C HIS A 24 -2.19 21.16 2.15
N GLN A 25 -1.52 20.35 1.33
CA GLN A 25 -2.06 19.88 0.06
C GLN A 25 -2.37 18.38 0.17
N ALA A 26 -3.58 18.00 -0.21
CA ALA A 26 -3.97 16.60 -0.25
C ALA A 26 -3.11 15.83 -1.25
N THR A 27 -2.56 14.71 -0.82
CA THR A 27 -1.79 13.79 -1.67
C THR A 27 -2.65 12.59 -2.03
N LEU A 28 -2.71 12.20 -3.31
CA LEU A 28 -3.34 10.93 -3.68
C LEU A 28 -2.43 9.78 -3.25
N VAL A 29 -2.92 8.89 -2.38
CA VAL A 29 -2.11 7.82 -1.79
C VAL A 29 -2.67 6.44 -2.09
N ARG A 30 -1.83 5.57 -2.63
CA ARG A 30 -2.09 4.12 -2.75
C ARG A 30 -1.19 3.35 -1.80
N MET A 31 -1.79 2.71 -0.80
CA MET A 31 -1.13 1.65 -0.02
C MET A 31 -1.39 0.31 -0.70
N HIS A 32 -0.33 -0.39 -1.08
CA HIS A 32 -0.42 -1.68 -1.77
C HIS A 32 0.45 -2.73 -1.08
N GLN A 33 -0.17 -3.80 -0.59
CA GLN A 33 0.58 -4.95 -0.11
C GLN A 33 1.02 -5.76 -1.33
N LEU A 34 2.34 -5.89 -1.52
CA LEU A 34 2.90 -6.55 -2.68
C LEU A 34 2.60 -8.06 -2.62
N ASP A 35 2.05 -8.57 -3.71
CA ASP A 35 1.67 -9.95 -3.86
C ASP A 35 2.13 -10.49 -5.21
N ILE A 36 3.31 -11.12 -5.22
CA ILE A 36 4.00 -11.59 -6.43
C ILE A 36 3.08 -12.39 -7.36
N ALA A 37 2.26 -13.28 -6.81
CA ALA A 37 1.42 -14.15 -7.63
C ALA A 37 0.24 -13.42 -8.29
N SER A 38 -0.23 -12.31 -7.72
CA SER A 38 -1.27 -11.47 -8.35
C SER A 38 -0.66 -10.38 -9.22
N ASP A 39 0.37 -9.71 -8.70
CA ASP A 39 0.92 -8.47 -9.22
C ASP A 39 1.91 -8.69 -10.37
N VAL A 40 2.63 -9.82 -10.36
CA VAL A 40 3.67 -10.14 -11.36
C VAL A 40 3.20 -11.24 -12.30
N LEU A 41 2.57 -12.29 -11.76
CA LEU A 41 2.15 -13.45 -12.55
C LEU A 41 0.75 -13.31 -13.18
N GLY A 42 0.05 -12.19 -12.93
CA GLY A 42 -1.28 -11.94 -13.48
C GLY A 42 -2.42 -12.75 -12.83
N GLY A 43 -2.12 -13.53 -11.79
CA GLY A 43 -3.08 -14.32 -11.03
C GLY A 43 -3.42 -15.69 -11.63
N LEU A 44 -3.68 -16.67 -10.75
CA LEU A 44 -4.10 -18.04 -11.12
C LEU A 44 -5.43 -18.38 -10.43
N GLY A 45 -6.58 -18.01 -11.01
CA GLY A 45 -7.91 -18.43 -10.54
C GLY A 45 -8.97 -17.32 -10.46
N ALA A 46 -10.10 -17.62 -9.79
CA ALA A 46 -11.30 -16.76 -9.77
C ALA A 46 -11.31 -15.66 -8.68
N ALA A 47 -10.39 -15.69 -7.71
CA ALA A 47 -10.32 -14.71 -6.60
C ALA A 47 -9.38 -13.53 -6.89
N PHE A 48 -8.96 -13.33 -8.14
CA PHE A 48 -7.90 -12.39 -8.49
C PHE A 48 -8.47 -11.05 -8.94
N ARG A 49 -7.82 -9.97 -8.51
CA ARG A 49 -8.03 -8.62 -9.04
C ARG A 49 -6.84 -8.29 -9.94
N PRO A 50 -6.85 -8.71 -11.22
CA PRO A 50 -5.76 -8.37 -12.12
C PRO A 50 -5.64 -6.85 -12.26
N ASN A 51 -4.42 -6.38 -12.55
CA ASN A 51 -4.13 -5.00 -12.97
C ASN A 51 -4.29 -3.91 -11.89
N LEU A 52 -4.34 -4.25 -10.59
CA LEU A 52 -4.41 -3.24 -9.52
C LEU A 52 -3.22 -2.28 -9.53
N ILE A 53 -2.00 -2.80 -9.75
CA ILE A 53 -0.81 -1.94 -9.85
C ILE A 53 -0.92 -1.03 -11.07
N GLU A 54 -1.31 -1.56 -12.23
CA GLU A 54 -1.45 -0.76 -13.46
C GLU A 54 -2.50 0.34 -13.28
N ALA A 55 -3.68 -0.01 -12.77
CA ALA A 55 -4.76 0.93 -12.52
C ALA A 55 -4.34 2.01 -11.51
N ALA A 56 -3.64 1.63 -10.44
CA ALA A 56 -3.15 2.59 -9.46
C ALA A 56 -2.10 3.52 -10.06
N MET A 57 -1.12 2.97 -10.79
CA MET A 57 -0.09 3.77 -11.45
C MET A 57 -0.69 4.75 -12.46
N ARG A 58 -1.72 4.34 -13.21
CA ARG A 58 -2.46 5.21 -14.12
C ARG A 58 -3.16 6.34 -13.37
N ALA A 59 -3.93 6.01 -12.32
CA ALA A 59 -4.62 7.02 -11.51
C ALA A 59 -3.64 8.01 -10.86
N LEU A 60 -2.49 7.55 -10.37
CA LEU A 60 -1.43 8.40 -9.85
C LEU A 60 -0.86 9.32 -10.94
N ALA A 61 -0.63 8.81 -12.15
CA ALA A 61 -0.10 9.59 -13.26
C ALA A 61 -1.10 10.67 -13.75
N GLU A 62 -2.39 10.36 -13.75
CA GLU A 62 -3.46 11.26 -14.18
C GLU A 62 -3.85 12.31 -13.12
N PHE A 63 -3.53 12.08 -11.85
CA PHE A 63 -3.86 13.00 -10.76
C PHE A 63 -3.12 14.33 -10.88
N ASP A 64 -3.85 15.44 -10.86
CA ASP A 64 -3.30 16.80 -10.90
C ASP A 64 -2.85 17.26 -9.49
N GLY A 65 -1.72 16.72 -9.04
CA GLY A 65 -1.14 17.03 -7.75
C GLY A 65 -0.12 15.98 -7.28
N PRO A 66 0.38 16.10 -6.03
CA PRO A 66 1.24 15.11 -5.42
C PRO A 66 0.54 13.76 -5.31
N ALA A 67 1.25 12.69 -5.68
CA ALA A 67 0.73 11.34 -5.58
C ALA A 67 1.81 10.36 -5.14
N VAL A 68 1.45 9.42 -4.27
CA VAL A 68 2.37 8.45 -3.68
C VAL A 68 1.77 7.06 -3.71
N MET A 69 2.55 6.08 -4.17
CA MET A 69 2.23 4.66 -4.00
C MET A 69 3.29 4.01 -3.12
N VAL A 70 2.87 3.42 -2.00
CA VAL A 70 3.73 2.62 -1.12
C VAL A 70 3.45 1.14 -1.38
N MET A 71 4.46 0.42 -1.81
CA MET A 71 4.47 -1.02 -1.98
C MET A 71 5.09 -1.66 -0.74
N LEU A 72 4.26 -2.25 0.10
CA LEU A 72 4.66 -2.94 1.32
C LEU A 72 4.94 -4.40 1.01
N ARG A 73 6.21 -4.81 1.17
CA ARG A 73 6.62 -6.21 1.11
C ARG A 73 6.29 -6.93 2.42
N ASP A 74 5.75 -8.15 2.30
CA ASP A 74 5.64 -9.07 3.43
C ASP A 74 7.04 -9.58 3.82
N PRO A 75 7.49 -9.41 5.08
CA PRO A 75 8.79 -9.91 5.52
C PRO A 75 8.84 -11.43 5.66
N ASP A 76 7.70 -12.14 5.68
CA ASP A 76 7.64 -13.59 5.82
C ASP A 76 8.17 -14.30 4.57
N PRO A 77 9.31 -15.01 4.63
CA PRO A 77 9.85 -15.73 3.48
C PRO A 77 8.91 -16.85 2.99
N LYS A 78 7.95 -17.29 3.81
CA LYS A 78 6.98 -18.34 3.47
C LYS A 78 5.69 -17.80 2.85
N VAL A 79 5.53 -16.48 2.70
CA VAL A 79 4.27 -15.87 2.19
C VAL A 79 3.80 -16.50 0.88
N LEU A 80 4.73 -16.77 -0.04
CA LEU A 80 4.39 -17.37 -1.33
C LEU A 80 3.96 -18.83 -1.18
N SER A 81 4.72 -19.64 -0.43
CA SER A 81 4.34 -21.04 -0.17
C SER A 81 3.01 -21.14 0.55
N SER A 82 2.79 -20.33 1.60
CA SER A 82 1.54 -20.31 2.36
C SER A 82 0.36 -19.89 1.51
N ARG A 83 0.54 -18.96 0.56
CA ARG A 83 -0.51 -18.55 -0.38
C ARG A 83 -1.01 -19.70 -1.26
N PHE A 84 -0.13 -20.65 -1.59
CA PHE A 84 -0.45 -21.79 -2.46
C PHE A 84 -0.64 -23.10 -1.69
N SER A 85 -0.42 -23.12 -0.39
CA SER A 85 -0.69 -24.28 0.47
C SER A 85 -2.20 -24.45 0.67
N VAL A 86 -2.68 -25.69 0.54
CA VAL A 86 -4.09 -26.05 0.72
C VAL A 86 -4.50 -26.05 2.20
N GLU A 87 -3.53 -26.16 3.12
CA GLU A 87 -3.77 -26.48 4.53
C GLU A 87 -4.00 -25.25 5.43
N ASP A 88 -3.70 -24.02 5.01
CA ASP A 88 -3.84 -22.86 5.91
C ASP A 88 -4.19 -21.53 5.19
N PRO A 89 -5.45 -21.34 4.76
CA PRO A 89 -5.89 -20.11 4.12
C PRO A 89 -6.07 -18.92 5.09
N ILE A 90 -5.92 -19.12 6.41
CA ILE A 90 -6.39 -18.19 7.46
C ILE A 90 -5.30 -17.20 7.92
N GLY A 91 -4.02 -17.46 7.64
CA GLY A 91 -2.88 -16.63 8.08
C GLY A 91 -2.79 -15.21 7.49
N LEU A 92 -3.64 -14.85 6.52
CA LEU A 92 -3.61 -13.55 5.83
C LEU A 92 -4.27 -12.41 6.63
N GLY A 93 -5.21 -12.71 7.52
CA GLY A 93 -6.05 -11.70 8.18
C GLY A 93 -5.36 -10.87 9.27
N ALA A 94 -4.38 -11.45 9.98
CA ALA A 94 -3.68 -10.76 11.09
C ALA A 94 -2.58 -9.79 10.62
N ARG A 95 -2.17 -9.85 9.34
CA ARG A 95 -1.02 -9.11 8.79
C ARG A 95 -1.33 -7.64 8.51
N GLY A 96 -2.57 -7.33 8.12
CA GLY A 96 -2.97 -6.00 7.68
C GLY A 96 -2.60 -4.88 8.66
N LEU A 97 -2.87 -5.06 9.96
CA LEU A 97 -2.65 -4.02 10.98
C LEU A 97 -1.17 -3.63 11.16
N ARG A 98 -0.23 -4.58 11.03
CA ARG A 98 1.21 -4.31 11.22
C ARG A 98 1.80 -3.54 10.04
N ASP A 99 1.37 -3.90 8.84
CA ASP A 99 1.88 -3.33 7.60
C ASP A 99 1.44 -1.86 7.43
N TYR A 100 0.25 -1.49 7.93
CA TYR A 100 -0.20 -0.09 7.95
C TYR A 100 0.71 0.84 8.77
N GLY A 101 1.32 0.35 9.86
CA GLY A 101 2.21 1.18 10.69
C GLY A 101 3.52 1.55 10.00
N VAL A 102 4.09 0.62 9.21
CA VAL A 102 5.28 0.89 8.39
C VAL A 102 4.91 1.85 7.26
N GLY A 103 3.78 1.59 6.59
CA GLY A 103 3.25 2.48 5.56
C GLY A 103 3.05 3.91 6.03
N ALA A 104 2.46 4.09 7.22
CA ALA A 104 2.25 5.40 7.83
C ALA A 104 3.58 6.15 8.06
N GLN A 105 4.61 5.47 8.57
CA GLN A 105 5.93 6.08 8.78
C GLN A 105 6.58 6.51 7.47
N ILE A 106 6.46 5.71 6.41
CA ILE A 106 6.95 6.05 5.07
C ILE A 106 6.25 7.31 4.56
N LEU A 107 4.92 7.39 4.67
CA LEU A 107 4.15 8.55 4.23
C LEU A 107 4.53 9.82 5.01
N LEU A 108 4.74 9.71 6.32
CA LEU A 108 5.18 10.84 7.14
C LEU A 108 6.54 11.38 6.74
N ASP A 109 7.51 10.49 6.47
CA ASP A 109 8.86 10.82 6.03
C ASP A 109 8.85 11.53 4.67
N LEU A 110 7.97 11.08 3.76
CA LEU A 110 7.73 11.73 2.47
C LEU A 110 7.02 13.09 2.57
N GLY A 111 6.57 13.49 3.78
CA GLY A 111 5.90 14.77 4.03
C GLY A 111 4.39 14.76 3.86
N VAL A 112 3.76 13.59 3.68
CA VAL A 112 2.30 13.46 3.60
C VAL A 112 1.69 13.75 4.98
N ARG A 113 0.58 14.49 4.99
CA ARG A 113 -0.26 14.75 6.18
C ARG A 113 -1.71 14.47 5.86
N ASP A 114 -2.24 15.17 4.85
CA ASP A 114 -3.58 14.98 4.34
C ASP A 114 -3.54 14.13 3.06
N MET A 115 -4.40 13.11 2.97
CA MET A 115 -4.42 12.22 1.81
C MET A 115 -5.83 11.91 1.31
N VAL A 116 -5.90 11.73 0.00
CA VAL A 116 -7.01 11.03 -0.66
C VAL A 116 -6.58 9.58 -0.83
N ALA A 117 -7.27 8.65 -0.18
CA ALA A 117 -6.90 7.25 -0.21
C ALA A 117 -7.45 6.56 -1.47
N LEU A 118 -6.56 6.07 -2.33
CA LEU A 118 -6.89 5.28 -3.52
C LEU A 118 -7.03 3.80 -3.16
N SER A 119 -8.25 3.36 -2.85
CA SER A 119 -8.50 2.02 -2.32
C SER A 119 -9.86 1.44 -2.73
N SER A 120 -9.87 0.15 -3.03
CA SER A 120 -11.08 -0.64 -3.30
C SER A 120 -11.75 -1.16 -2.01
N SER A 121 -11.19 -0.84 -0.84
CA SER A 121 -11.74 -1.17 0.47
C SER A 121 -11.44 -0.06 1.47
N LYS A 122 -12.34 0.18 2.44
CA LYS A 122 -12.14 1.20 3.48
C LYS A 122 -11.56 0.54 4.74
N PRO A 123 -10.23 0.58 4.98
CA PRO A 123 -9.67 0.18 6.27
C PRO A 123 -10.20 1.08 7.39
N LYS A 124 -10.11 0.58 8.64
CA LYS A 124 -10.57 1.33 9.82
C LYS A 124 -9.69 2.59 10.01
N PRO A 125 -10.28 3.81 10.04
CA PRO A 125 -9.53 5.07 10.14
C PRO A 125 -8.61 5.19 11.36
N ALA A 126 -8.96 4.54 12.47
CA ALA A 126 -8.30 4.68 13.77
C ALA A 126 -6.80 4.30 13.79
N ALA A 127 -6.30 3.56 12.80
CA ALA A 127 -4.89 3.16 12.75
C ALA A 127 -3.93 4.28 12.27
N LEU A 128 -4.42 5.30 11.56
CA LEU A 128 -3.59 6.31 10.91
C LEU A 128 -3.55 7.65 11.65
N GLU A 129 -4.61 7.98 12.40
CA GLU A 129 -4.69 9.22 13.19
C GLU A 129 -3.56 9.31 14.23
N GLY A 130 -3.18 8.17 14.84
CA GLY A 130 -2.07 8.12 15.81
C GLY A 130 -0.69 8.42 15.20
N TYR A 131 -0.56 8.41 13.89
CA TYR A 131 0.65 8.79 13.16
C TYR A 131 0.62 10.28 12.73
N GLY A 132 -0.47 11.01 12.94
CA GLY A 132 -0.62 12.37 12.41
C GLY A 132 -0.90 12.40 10.91
N LEU A 133 -1.54 11.34 10.40
CA LEU A 133 -2.03 11.24 9.03
C LEU A 133 -3.55 11.33 9.02
N SER A 134 -4.11 12.07 8.07
CA SER A 134 -5.55 12.25 7.91
C SER A 134 -6.01 11.84 6.52
N ILE A 135 -6.96 10.90 6.47
CA ILE A 135 -7.66 10.58 5.22
C ILE A 135 -8.83 11.54 5.08
N ILE A 136 -8.72 12.48 4.14
CA ILE A 136 -9.76 13.50 3.93
C ILE A 136 -10.80 13.08 2.89
N ASP A 137 -10.44 12.15 1.99
CA ASP A 137 -11.36 11.59 0.99
C ASP A 137 -10.92 10.19 0.54
N TRP A 138 -11.82 9.48 -0.14
CA TRP A 138 -11.61 8.14 -0.67
C TRP A 138 -11.92 8.11 -2.16
N GLN A 139 -10.93 7.68 -2.94
CA GLN A 139 -11.12 7.38 -4.35
C GLN A 139 -11.13 5.86 -4.54
N ASN A 140 -12.17 5.34 -5.18
CA ASN A 140 -12.21 3.92 -5.49
C ASN A 140 -11.17 3.59 -6.58
N LEU A 141 -10.43 2.52 -6.36
CA LEU A 141 -9.59 1.91 -7.38
C LEU A 141 -10.39 0.77 -8.03
N ALA A 142 -11.14 1.13 -9.07
CA ALA A 142 -12.03 0.25 -9.86
C ALA A 142 -12.97 -0.63 -9.01
#